data_AF-A0A8T3LPN1-F1
#
_entry.id   AF-A0A8T3LPN1-F1
#
_cell.length_a   1.000
_cell.length_b   1.000
_cell.length_c   1.000
_cell.angle_alpha   90.00
_cell.angle_beta   90.00
_cell.angle_gamma   90.00
#
_symmetry.space_group_name_H-M   'P 1'
#
loop_
_entity.id
_entity.type
_entity.pdbx_description
1 polymer ?
#
loop_
_entity_poly.entity_id
_entity_poly.type
_entity_poly.pdbx_seq_one_letter_code
_entity_poly.pdbx_strand_id
1 'polypeptide(L)'
;VQVPPDGRPIVMLADRPVTGGYPAPACVIRADIGRVAQLRPGDKVTFASVSLGEAREALGSAEAELDALEASGDDHLGWIGSHE
;
A
#
# COMPACT_ATOMS: atom_id res chain seq x y z
N VAL A 1 -11.13 4.75 -1.44
CA VAL A 1 -11.50 5.49 -0.23
C VAL A 1 -12.98 5.76 -0.29
N GLN A 2 -13.78 5.04 0.50
CA GLN A 2 -15.22 5.25 0.58
C GLN A 2 -15.53 6.41 1.51
N VAL A 3 -16.59 7.16 1.22
CA VAL A 3 -17.08 8.25 2.06
C VAL A 3 -18.55 7.98 2.40
N PRO A 4 -18.86 7.52 3.63
CA PRO A 4 -20.23 7.36 4.12
C PRO A 4 -20.92 8.73 4.36
N PRO A 5 -22.24 8.75 4.68
CA PRO A 5 -22.99 9.98 4.93
C PRO A 5 -22.48 10.83 6.11
N ASP A 6 -21.78 10.22 7.07
CA ASP A 6 -21.15 10.92 8.20
C ASP A 6 -19.83 11.62 7.83
N GLY A 7 -19.39 11.49 6.58
CA GLY A 7 -18.22 12.14 6.02
C GLY A 7 -16.88 11.55 6.43
N ARG A 8 -16.85 10.43 7.18
CA ARG A 8 -15.61 9.84 7.69
C ARG A 8 -15.01 8.86 6.66
N PRO A 9 -13.84 9.16 6.05
CA PRO A 9 -13.30 8.32 5.00
C PRO A 9 -12.88 6.94 5.50
N ILE A 10 -13.16 5.91 4.69
CA ILE A 10 -12.74 4.53 4.94
C ILE A 10 -11.80 4.09 3.81
N VAL A 11 -10.55 3.75 4.15
CA VAL A 11 -9.61 3.15 3.20
C VAL A 11 -9.80 1.63 3.24
N MET A 12 -10.15 1.05 2.10
CA MET A 12 -10.35 -0.39 1.96
C MET A 12 -9.03 -1.07 1.55
N LEU A 13 -8.67 -2.16 2.23
CA LEU A 13 -7.46 -2.96 1.97
C LEU A 13 -7.82 -4.32 1.33
N ALA A 14 -6.94 -5.31 1.45
CA ALA A 14 -7.05 -6.60 0.77
C ALA A 14 -8.38 -7.34 1.02
N ASP A 15 -8.86 -7.33 2.26
CA ASP A 15 -10.08 -8.07 2.67
C ASP A 15 -11.37 -7.29 2.47
N ARG A 16 -11.37 -6.33 1.54
CA ARG A 16 -12.55 -5.52 1.25
C ARG A 16 -13.67 -6.35 0.60
N PRO A 17 -14.95 -6.03 0.88
CA PRO A 17 -16.04 -6.62 0.13
C PRO A 17 -15.94 -6.27 -1.36
N VAL A 18 -16.40 -7.20 -2.21
CA VAL A 18 -16.42 -7.04 -3.67
C VAL A 18 -17.38 -5.93 -4.11
N THR A 19 -18.47 -5.73 -3.37
CA THR A 19 -19.43 -4.64 -3.54
C THR A 19 -19.18 -3.53 -2.53
N GLY A 20 -19.35 -2.28 -2.96
CA GLY A 20 -19.31 -1.10 -2.09
C GLY A 20 -20.70 -0.49 -1.92
N GLY A 21 -21.02 -0.06 -0.70
CA GLY A 21 -22.30 0.62 -0.40
C GLY A 21 -22.22 2.15 -0.43
N TYR A 22 -21.02 2.72 -0.56
CA TYR A 22 -20.77 4.16 -0.47
C TYR A 22 -19.96 4.69 -1.66
N PRO A 23 -20.12 5.98 -2.03
CA PRO A 23 -19.28 6.63 -3.03
C PRO A 23 -17.79 6.51 -2.69
N ALA A 24 -16.96 6.27 -3.71
CA ALA A 24 -15.52 6.16 -3.56
C ALA A 24 -14.80 7.15 -4.49
N PRO A 25 -14.69 8.44 -4.12
CA PRO A 25 -14.15 9.49 -4.99
C PRO A 25 -12.63 9.41 -5.22
N ALA A 26 -11.91 8.61 -4.43
CA ALA A 26 -10.46 8.49 -4.52
C ALA A 26 -9.98 7.05 -4.31
N CYS A 27 -8.81 6.73 -4.86
CA CYS A 27 -8.10 5.48 -4.66
C CYS A 27 -6.68 5.76 -4.17
N VAL A 28 -6.20 5.01 -3.17
CA VAL A 28 -4.78 5.08 -2.78
C VAL A 28 -3.97 4.34 -3.83
N ILE A 29 -2.86 4.93 -4.28
CA ILE A 29 -2.00 4.31 -5.28
C ILE A 29 -1.36 3.04 -4.73
N ARG A 30 -1.00 2.11 -5.63
CA ARG A 30 -0.46 0.80 -5.23
C ARG A 30 0.83 0.92 -4.42
N ALA A 31 1.70 1.85 -4.79
CA ALA A 31 2.96 2.13 -4.09
C ALA A 31 2.76 2.50 -2.61
N ASP A 32 1.65 3.15 -2.26
CA ASP A 32 1.39 3.62 -0.89
C ASP A 32 0.54 2.63 -0.05
N ILE A 33 0.07 1.52 -0.61
CA ILE A 33 -0.79 0.57 0.12
C ILE A 33 -0.08 -0.01 1.36
N GLY A 34 1.23 -0.27 1.27
CA GLY A 34 2.03 -0.75 2.40
C GLY A 34 2.03 0.25 3.57
N ARG A 35 2.07 1.56 3.27
CA ARG A 35 2.04 2.62 4.30
C ARG A 35 0.68 2.66 5.00
N VAL A 36 -0.41 2.52 4.24
CA VAL A 36 -1.76 2.47 4.80
C VAL A 36 -1.95 1.24 5.68
N ALA A 37 -1.45 0.08 5.24
CA ALA A 37 -1.58 -1.18 5.97
C ALA A 37 -0.87 -1.18 7.34
N GLN A 38 0.12 -0.30 7.53
CA GLN A 38 0.89 -0.19 8.77
C GLN A 38 0.34 0.87 9.75
N LEU A 39 -0.73 1.57 9.41
CA LEU A 39 -1.33 2.59 10.28
C LEU A 39 -1.96 1.98 11.54
N ARG A 40 -1.85 2.69 12.65
CA ARG A 40 -2.43 2.35 13.95
C ARG A 40 -3.59 3.29 14.32
N PRO A 41 -4.51 2.87 15.22
CA PRO A 41 -5.53 3.75 15.74
C PRO A 41 -4.92 5.03 16.36
N GLY A 42 -5.40 6.19 15.90
CA GLY A 42 -4.90 7.49 16.34
C GLY A 42 -3.83 8.11 15.44
N ASP A 43 -3.29 7.36 14.47
CA ASP A 43 -2.38 7.94 13.47
C ASP A 43 -3.10 8.99 12.62
N LYS A 44 -2.37 10.05 12.30
CA LYS A 44 -2.88 11.14 11.44
C LYS A 44 -2.44 10.89 10.00
N VAL A 45 -3.39 11.04 9.07
CA VAL A 45 -3.17 10.84 7.64
C VAL A 45 -3.63 12.08 6.88
N THR A 46 -2.91 12.42 5.82
CA THR A 46 -3.33 13.43 4.84
C THR A 46 -3.17 12.84 3.45
N PHE A 47 -4.14 13.09 2.57
CA PHE A 47 -4.09 12.63 1.20
C PHE A 47 -3.52 13.73 0.29
N ALA A 48 -2.67 13.33 -0.64
CA ALA A 48 -2.24 14.17 -1.75
C ALA A 48 -2.88 13.63 -3.04
N SER A 49 -3.39 14.52 -3.88
CA SER A 49 -3.83 14.16 -5.22
C SER A 49 -2.62 13.95 -6.12
N VAL A 50 -2.60 12.85 -6.86
CA VAL A 50 -1.57 12.54 -7.86
C VAL A 50 -2.21 12.22 -9.19
N SER A 51 -1.47 12.47 -10.25
CA SER A 51 -1.78 12.02 -11.60
C SER A 51 -1.53 10.51 -11.76
N LEU A 52 -2.08 9.93 -12.82
CA LEU A 52 -1.80 8.54 -13.18
C LEU A 52 -0.32 8.31 -13.53
N GLY A 53 0.38 9.34 -14.05
CA GLY A 53 1.80 9.28 -14.38
C GLY A 53 2.65 9.12 -13.12
N GLU A 54 2.47 10.04 -12.16
CA GLU A 54 3.14 10.00 -10.86
C GLU A 54 2.83 8.69 -10.11
N ALA A 55 1.60 8.20 -10.17
CA ALA A 55 1.23 6.93 -9.56
C ALA A 55 1.98 5.72 -10.15
N ARG A 56 2.24 5.73 -11.46
CA ARG A 56 2.99 4.67 -12.16
C ARG A 56 4.49 4.76 -11.89
N GLU A 57 5.03 5.97 -11.88
CA GLU A 57 6.43 6.24 -11.56
C GLU A 57 6.77 5.81 -10.13
N ALA A 58 5.90 6.15 -9.17
CA ALA A 58 6.04 5.73 -7.78
C ALA A 58 6.00 4.20 -7.64
N LEU A 59 5.12 3.52 -8.40
CA LEU A 59 5.06 2.05 -8.39
C LEU A 59 6.35 1.44 -8.97
N GLY A 60 6.81 1.91 -10.11
CA GLY A 60 8.05 1.43 -10.72
C GLY A 60 9.28 1.66 -9.85
N SER A 61 9.32 2.79 -9.12
CA SER A 61 10.39 3.07 -8.15
C SER A 61 10.38 2.09 -6.99
N ALA A 62 9.20 1.83 -6.41
CA ALA A 62 9.05 0.88 -5.32
C ALA A 62 9.39 -0.57 -5.72
N GLU A 63 9.02 -0.96 -6.94
CA GLU A 63 9.37 -2.28 -7.52
C GLU A 63 10.90 -2.39 -7.73
N ALA A 64 11.53 -1.37 -8.31
CA ALA A 64 12.98 -1.35 -8.51
C ALA A 64 13.78 -1.38 -7.19
N GLU A 65 13.28 -0.73 -6.14
CA GLU A 65 13.89 -0.81 -4.79
C GLU A 65 13.84 -2.24 -4.24
N LEU A 66 12.71 -2.93 -4.40
CA LEU A 66 12.58 -4.33 -3.97
C LEU A 66 13.53 -5.23 -4.75
N ASP A 67 13.56 -5.11 -6.08
CA ASP A 67 14.46 -5.88 -6.94
C ASP A 67 15.94 -5.63 -6.57
N ALA A 68 16.30 -4.39 -6.24
CA ALA A 68 17.65 -4.04 -5.80
C ALA A 68 18.00 -4.66 -4.44
N LEU A 69 17.04 -4.72 -3.50
CA LEU A 69 17.23 -5.39 -2.21
C LEU A 69 17.40 -6.90 -2.40
N GLU A 70 16.60 -7.53 -3.25
CA GLU A 70 16.72 -8.94 -3.59
C GLU A 70 18.08 -9.24 -4.23
N ALA A 71 18.51 -8.43 -5.20
CA ALA A 71 19.82 -8.57 -5.85
C ALA A 71 21.00 -8.37 -4.88
N SER A 72 20.80 -7.60 -3.80
CA SER A 72 21.80 -7.38 -2.75
C SER A 72 21.83 -8.49 -1.68
N GLY A 73 20.81 -9.35 -1.64
CA GLY A 73 20.54 -10.29 -0.55
C GLY A 73 21.28 -11.63 -0.60
N ASP A 74 22.07 -11.90 -1.65
CA ASP A 74 22.47 -13.27 -2.00
C ASP A 74 23.93 -13.66 -1.67
N ASP A 75 24.62 -12.94 -0.77
CA ASP A 75 26.02 -13.26 -0.43
C ASP A 75 26.24 -13.83 0.99
N HIS A 76 25.33 -13.67 1.97
CA HIS A 76 25.64 -14.03 3.38
C HIS A 76 24.53 -14.67 4.23
N LEU A 77 23.30 -14.85 3.74
CA LEU A 77 22.24 -15.47 4.54
C LEU A 77 22.10 -16.95 4.19
N GLY A 78 22.97 -17.77 4.81
CA GLY A 78 22.69 -19.18 4.97
C GLY A 78 21.33 -19.33 5.65
N TRP A 79 20.32 -19.69 4.87
CA TRP A 79 18.97 -19.99 5.33
C TRP A 79 19.04 -21.02 6.48
N ILE A 80 18.89 -20.55 7.71
CA ILE A 80 18.77 -21.36 8.93
C ILE A 80 17.35 -21.92 8.99
N GLY A 81 17.05 -22.86 8.10
CA GLY A 81 15.73 -23.49 7.97
C GLY A 81 15.76 -25.00 7.80
N SER A 82 16.90 -25.66 8.06
CA SER A 82 16.96 -27.12 8.16
C SER A 82 17.14 -27.53 9.61
N HIS A 83 16.06 -27.62 10.39
CA HIS A 83 15.95 -28.57 11.49
C HIS A 83 14.57 -29.24 11.37
N GLU A 84 14.63 -30.57 11.49
CA GLU A 84 13.61 -31.63 11.32
C GLU A 84 12.19 -31.32 11.78
#